data_AF-A0A4R4FEL0-F1
#
_entry.id   AF-A0A4R4FEL0-F1
#
_cell.length_a   1.000
_cell.length_b   1.000
_cell.length_c   1.000
_cell.angle_alpha   90.00
_cell.angle_beta   90.00
_cell.angle_gamma   90.00
#
_symmetry.space_group_name_H-M   'P 1'
#
loop_
_entity.id
_entity.type
_entity.pdbx_description
1 polymer ?
#
loop_
_entity_poly.entity_id
_entity_poly.type
_entity_poly.pdbx_seq_one_letter_code
_entity_poly.pdbx_strand_id
1 'polypeptide(L)'
;MDLLNVLYGSKYRLDKEQAAEDINRLTDRILDEYKPDAGQKRRPRILVTGCPIGGDSVKIVRAIEDNGGVVVAFEDCTGANVIDKLVDEDDPDIYGTIARKYFYIGCAIMTPNDNRIELLGRMID
;
A
#
# COMPACT_ATOMS: atom_id res chain seq x y z
N MET A 1 12.08 5.37 3.99
CA MET A 1 10.97 5.70 4.91
C MET A 1 9.87 6.48 4.21
N ASP A 2 10.16 7.07 3.04
CA ASP A 2 9.30 8.06 2.40
C ASP A 2 7.95 7.49 1.97
N LEU A 3 7.92 6.27 1.42
CA LEU A 3 6.68 5.60 1.05
C LEU A 3 5.72 5.43 2.24
N LEU A 4 6.23 4.96 3.38
CA LEU A 4 5.43 4.77 4.59
C LEU A 4 4.85 6.10 5.10
N ASN A 5 5.65 7.18 5.08
CA ASN A 5 5.20 8.49 5.53
C ASN A 5 4.07 9.04 4.64
N VAL A 6 4.15 8.84 3.32
CA VAL A 6 3.09 9.24 2.37
C VAL A 6 1.81 8.44 2.63
N LEU A 7 1.92 7.11 2.71
CA LEU A 7 0.77 6.23 2.97
C LEU A 7 0.10 6.50 4.32
N TYR A 8 0.91 6.68 5.37
CA TYR A 8 0.37 6.96 6.70
C TYR A 8 -0.23 8.37 6.79
N GLY A 9 0.44 9.36 6.18
CA GLY A 9 -0.02 10.75 6.18
C GLY A 9 -1.32 10.98 5.40
N SER A 10 -1.54 10.23 4.31
CA SER A 10 -2.75 10.36 3.48
C SER A 10 -4.02 9.97 4.24
N LYS A 11 -3.93 9.05 5.21
CA LYS A 11 -5.05 8.62 6.07
C LYS A 11 -5.70 9.77 6.83
N TYR A 12 -4.92 10.80 7.18
CA TYR A 12 -5.36 11.92 7.99
C TYR A 12 -5.72 13.17 7.17
N ARG A 13 -5.79 13.06 5.84
CA ARG A 13 -6.32 14.12 4.97
C ARG A 13 -7.84 14.01 4.91
N LEU A 14 -8.51 15.09 5.31
CA LEU A 14 -9.98 15.18 5.32
C LEU A 14 -10.54 15.47 3.93
N ASP A 15 -9.90 16.39 3.20
CA ASP A 15 -10.17 16.68 1.80
C ASP A 15 -9.58 15.57 0.92
N LYS A 16 -10.45 14.78 0.28
CA LYS A 16 -10.03 13.57 -0.46
C LYS A 16 -9.58 13.91 -1.87
N GLU A 17 -10.23 14.88 -2.49
CA GLU A 17 -9.89 15.43 -3.79
C GLU A 17 -8.48 16.04 -3.75
N GLN A 18 -8.22 16.92 -2.78
CA GLN A 18 -6.90 17.53 -2.63
C GLN A 18 -5.82 16.49 -2.30
N ALA A 19 -6.16 15.47 -1.51
CA ALA A 19 -5.22 14.39 -1.18
C ALA A 19 -4.84 13.56 -2.42
N ALA A 20 -5.80 13.26 -3.29
CA ALA A 20 -5.57 12.55 -4.55
C ALA A 20 -4.67 13.38 -5.48
N GLU A 21 -4.95 14.68 -5.61
CA GLU A 21 -4.10 15.60 -6.39
C GLU A 21 -2.66 15.67 -5.85
N ASP A 22 -2.50 15.77 -4.52
CA ASP A 22 -1.19 15.79 -3.87
C ASP A 22 -0.38 14.52 -4.14
N ILE A 23 -1.02 13.35 -4.08
CA ILE A 23 -0.40 12.06 -4.34
C ILE A 23 0.00 11.94 -5.82
N ASN A 24 -0.88 12.36 -6.74
CA ASN A 24 -0.59 12.32 -8.18
C ASN A 24 0.60 13.23 -8.51
N ARG A 25 0.60 14.47 -8.02
CA ARG A 25 1.71 15.40 -8.21
C ARG A 25 3.03 14.89 -7.62
N LEU A 26 2.98 14.23 -6.46
CA LEU A 26 4.15 13.60 -5.88
C LEU A 26 4.67 12.46 -6.76
N THR A 27 3.75 11.66 -7.32
CA THR A 27 4.07 10.55 -8.22
C THR A 27 4.74 11.05 -9.49
N ASP A 28 4.16 12.06 -10.14
CA ASP A 28 4.71 12.67 -11.35
C ASP A 28 6.13 13.19 -11.12
N ARG A 29 6.34 13.93 -10.03
CA ARG A 29 7.67 14.43 -9.66
C ARG A 29 8.68 13.28 -9.46
N ILE A 30 8.30 12.21 -8.77
CA ILE A 30 9.18 11.07 -8.55
C ILE A 30 9.54 10.39 -9.88
N LEU A 31 8.59 10.26 -10.80
CA LEU A 31 8.80 9.66 -12.12
C LEU A 31 9.70 10.54 -13.00
N ASP A 32 9.51 11.85 -12.99
CA ASP A 32 10.36 12.80 -13.73
C ASP A 32 11.81 12.82 -13.21
N GLU A 33 11.98 12.70 -11.89
CA GLU A 33 13.28 12.62 -11.24
C GLU A 33 13.94 11.23 -11.36
N TYR A 34 13.15 10.19 -11.66
CA TYR A 34 13.62 8.82 -11.76
C TYR A 34 14.53 8.63 -12.98
N LYS A 35 15.83 8.62 -12.73
CA LYS A 35 16.86 8.30 -13.72
C LYS A 35 17.36 6.88 -13.45
N PRO A 36 17.00 5.89 -14.29
CA PRO A 36 17.51 4.53 -14.12
C PRO A 36 19.03 4.54 -14.32
N ASP A 37 19.77 4.43 -13.22
CA ASP A 37 21.23 4.31 -13.24
C ASP A 37 21.62 2.83 -13.33
N ALA A 38 22.21 2.45 -14.47
CA ALA A 38 22.69 1.09 -14.72
C ALA A 38 23.85 0.67 -13.77
N GLY A 39 24.47 1.61 -13.06
CA GLY A 39 25.56 1.37 -12.11
C GLY A 39 25.14 1.26 -10.64
N GLN A 40 23.86 1.50 -10.31
CA GLN A 40 23.42 1.49 -8.91
C GLN A 40 23.40 0.06 -8.36
N LYS A 41 24.07 -0.19 -7.23
CA LYS A 41 24.00 -1.48 -6.54
C LYS A 41 22.54 -1.82 -6.25
N ARG A 42 22.06 -2.94 -6.81
CA ARG A 42 20.69 -3.41 -6.61
C ARG A 42 20.45 -3.69 -5.13
N ARG A 43 19.64 -2.85 -4.49
CA ARG A 43 19.18 -3.05 -3.11
C ARG A 43 18.12 -4.16 -3.08
N PRO A 44 18.12 -5.05 -2.06
CA PRO A 44 17.03 -6.00 -1.87
C PRO A 44 15.69 -5.26 -1.74
N ARG A 45 14.73 -5.59 -2.62
CA ARG A 45 13.38 -5.03 -2.58
C ARG A 45 12.51 -5.90 -1.67
N ILE A 46 11.92 -5.30 -0.64
CA ILE A 46 11.19 -6.00 0.41
C ILE A 46 9.73 -5.55 0.40
N LEU A 47 8.81 -6.50 0.35
CA LEU A 47 7.40 -6.31 0.66
C LEU A 47 7.20 -6.66 2.14
N VAL A 48 6.52 -5.78 2.88
CA VAL A 48 6.15 -6.04 4.28
C VAL A 48 4.68 -6.48 4.32
N THR A 49 4.39 -7.58 4.99
CA THR A 49 3.03 -8.13 5.13
C THR A 49 2.67 -8.38 6.59
N GLY A 50 1.40 -8.15 6.97
CA GLY A 50 0.88 -8.45 8.30
C GLY A 50 -0.04 -7.38 8.89
N CYS A 51 0.21 -7.01 10.15
CA CYS A 51 -0.53 -5.97 10.85
C CYS A 51 -0.14 -4.56 10.36
N PRO A 52 -1.05 -3.57 10.43
CA PRO A 52 -0.79 -2.22 9.95
C PRO A 52 0.46 -1.60 10.58
N ILE A 53 1.37 -1.11 9.74
CA ILE A 53 2.55 -0.37 10.21
C ILE A 53 2.20 1.09 10.54
N GLY A 54 2.64 1.54 11.71
CA GLY A 54 2.45 2.88 12.31
C GLY A 54 3.01 2.94 13.73
N GLY A 55 3.31 4.15 14.23
CA GLY A 55 3.88 4.34 15.58
C GLY A 55 5.16 3.53 15.81
N ASP A 56 5.18 2.67 16.84
CA ASP A 56 6.35 1.87 17.20
C ASP A 56 6.77 0.84 16.13
N SER A 57 5.81 0.35 15.34
CA SER A 57 6.09 -0.65 14.29
C SER A 57 6.84 -0.08 13.09
N VAL A 58 6.97 1.25 13.00
CA VAL A 58 7.83 1.94 12.02
C VAL A 58 9.29 1.49 12.14
N LYS A 59 9.72 1.01 13.31
CA LYS A 59 11.06 0.43 13.52
C LYS A 59 11.39 -0.71 12.55
N ILE A 60 10.39 -1.44 12.05
CA ILE A 60 10.57 -2.54 11.09
C ILE A 60 11.07 -1.98 9.76
N VAL A 61 10.44 -0.91 9.25
CA VAL A 61 10.83 -0.26 8.00
C VAL A 61 12.23 0.35 8.14
N ARG A 62 12.51 1.03 9.26
CA ARG A 62 13.84 1.58 9.55
C ARG A 62 14.91 0.50 9.57
N ALA A 63 14.68 -0.59 10.29
CA ALA A 63 15.64 -1.70 10.35
C ALA A 63 15.97 -2.28 8.97
N ILE A 64 14.96 -2.44 8.09
CA ILE A 64 15.18 -2.93 6.72
C ILE A 64 16.04 -1.95 5.91
N GLU A 65 15.70 -0.66 5.95
CA GLU A 65 16.36 0.36 5.13
C GLU A 65 17.78 0.71 5.62
N ASP A 66 17.99 0.75 6.94
CA ASP A 66 19.29 0.98 7.57
C ASP A 66 20.28 -0.16 7.27
N ASN A 67 19.77 -1.36 6.96
CA ASN A 67 20.56 -2.53 6.55
C ASN A 67 20.65 -2.71 5.03
N GLY A 68 20.37 -1.65 4.26
CA GLY A 68 20.59 -1.62 2.80
C GLY A 68 19.44 -2.21 1.96
N GLY A 69 18.40 -2.76 2.58
CA GLY A 69 17.15 -3.12 1.91
C GLY A 69 16.34 -1.88 1.51
N VAL A 70 15.31 -2.05 0.70
CA VAL A 70 14.32 -1.01 0.40
C VAL A 70 12.93 -1.60 0.51
N VAL A 71 12.07 -0.98 1.32
CA VAL A 71 10.65 -1.38 1.41
C VAL A 71 9.92 -0.78 0.23
N VAL A 72 9.35 -1.64 -0.62
CA VAL A 72 8.71 -1.22 -1.88
C VAL A 72 7.19 -1.35 -1.86
N ALA A 73 6.65 -2.09 -0.91
CA ALA A 73 5.21 -2.31 -0.79
C ALA A 73 4.82 -2.77 0.62
N PHE A 74 3.55 -2.53 0.96
CA PHE A 74 2.91 -2.99 2.20
C PHE A 74 1.64 -3.76 1.86
N GLU A 75 1.59 -5.05 2.18
CA GLU A 75 0.37 -5.87 2.21
C GLU A 75 -0.15 -5.89 3.65
N ASP A 76 -0.82 -4.82 4.03
CA ASP A 76 -1.47 -4.64 5.33
C ASP A 76 -2.54 -3.54 5.23
N CYS A 77 -3.22 -3.22 6.34
CA CYS A 77 -4.21 -2.14 6.39
C CYS A 77 -3.61 -0.71 6.32
N THR A 78 -2.30 -0.58 6.15
CA THR A 78 -1.61 0.69 5.85
C THR A 78 -1.32 0.85 4.36
N GLY A 79 -1.19 -0.24 3.61
CA GLY A 79 -1.02 -0.23 2.17
C GLY A 79 -2.17 -0.89 1.41
N ALA A 80 -1.83 -1.93 0.68
CA ALA A 80 -2.63 -2.49 -0.41
C ALA A 80 -4.04 -2.94 0.01
N ASN A 81 -4.23 -3.44 1.24
CA ASN A 81 -5.52 -4.00 1.66
C ASN A 81 -6.68 -3.00 1.63
N VAL A 82 -6.38 -1.69 1.68
CA VAL A 82 -7.39 -0.64 1.68
C VAL A 82 -7.82 -0.25 0.26
N ILE A 83 -6.95 -0.46 -0.72
CA ILE A 83 -7.08 0.08 -2.09
C ILE A 83 -7.10 -0.98 -3.18
N ASP A 84 -6.84 -2.24 -2.85
CA ASP A 84 -6.75 -3.32 -3.84
C ASP A 84 -8.05 -3.54 -4.62
N LYS A 85 -9.19 -3.53 -3.92
CA LYS A 85 -10.53 -3.63 -4.52
C LYS A 85 -11.35 -2.40 -4.18
N LEU A 86 -11.77 -1.68 -5.21
CA LEU A 86 -12.62 -0.50 -5.08
C LEU A 86 -14.09 -0.92 -4.99
N VAL A 87 -14.93 0.01 -4.51
CA VAL A 87 -16.38 -0.16 -4.54
C VAL A 87 -16.82 -0.06 -6.00
N ASP A 88 -17.72 -0.95 -6.43
CA ASP A 88 -18.37 -0.81 -7.73
C ASP A 88 -19.42 0.30 -7.65
N GLU A 89 -19.17 1.41 -8.34
CA GLU A 89 -20.01 2.61 -8.32
C GLU A 89 -21.25 2.49 -9.24
N ASP A 90 -21.26 1.52 -10.15
CA ASP A 90 -22.37 1.27 -11.08
C ASP A 90 -23.39 0.26 -10.54
N ASP A 91 -23.10 -0.36 -9.38
CA ASP A 91 -23.97 -1.36 -8.76
C ASP A 91 -25.22 -0.71 -8.14
N PRO A 92 -26.44 -1.12 -8.53
CA PRO A 92 -27.68 -0.55 -7.96
C PRO A 92 -27.88 -0.89 -6.48
N ASP A 93 -27.21 -1.93 -5.94
CA ASP A 93 -27.21 -2.29 -4.52
C ASP A 93 -26.00 -1.67 -3.79
N ILE A 94 -26.15 -0.40 -3.42
CA ILE A 94 -25.12 0.41 -2.73
C ILE A 94 -24.63 -0.27 -1.44
N TYR A 95 -25.53 -0.83 -0.64
CA TYR A 95 -25.14 -1.47 0.62
C TYR A 95 -24.39 -2.77 0.37
N GLY A 96 -24.84 -3.55 -0.61
CA GLY A 96 -24.17 -4.77 -1.03
C GLY A 96 -22.76 -4.51 -1.56
N THR A 97 -22.56 -3.50 -2.42
CA THR A 97 -21.24 -3.22 -3.01
C THR A 97 -20.23 -2.76 -1.97
N ILE A 98 -20.66 -1.92 -1.01
CA ILE A 98 -19.84 -1.51 0.13
C ILE A 98 -19.51 -2.73 1.01
N ALA A 99 -20.50 -3.57 1.34
CA ALA A 99 -20.26 -4.77 2.14
C ALA A 99 -19.27 -5.72 1.45
N ARG A 100 -19.43 -5.96 0.15
CA ARG A 100 -18.53 -6.77 -0.68
C ARG A 100 -17.10 -6.27 -0.60
N LYS A 101 -16.87 -4.96 -0.76
CA LYS A 101 -15.54 -4.34 -0.61
C LYS A 101 -14.86 -4.76 0.69
N TYR A 102 -15.56 -4.65 1.83
CA TYR A 102 -14.99 -5.00 3.14
C TYR A 102 -14.79 -6.51 3.33
N PHE A 103 -15.65 -7.35 2.76
CA PHE A 103 -15.50 -8.81 2.81
C PHE A 103 -14.34 -9.33 1.95
N TYR A 104 -13.99 -8.64 0.87
CA TYR A 104 -12.91 -9.08 -0.01
C TYR A 104 -11.49 -8.75 0.49
N ILE A 105 -11.35 -7.95 1.53
CA ILE A 105 -10.04 -7.61 2.09
C ILE A 105 -9.36 -8.90 2.58
N GLY A 106 -8.11 -9.12 2.20
CA GLY A 106 -7.27 -10.26 2.59
C GLY A 106 -6.85 -10.28 4.08
N CYS A 107 -7.73 -9.88 5.00
CA CYS A 107 -7.42 -9.79 6.42
C CYS A 107 -7.29 -11.17 7.07
N ALA A 108 -6.32 -11.33 7.97
CA ALA A 108 -6.07 -12.58 8.69
C ALA A 108 -7.23 -13.07 9.59
N ILE A 109 -8.25 -12.24 9.81
CA ILE A 109 -9.47 -12.63 10.56
C ILE A 109 -10.49 -13.40 9.68
N MET A 110 -10.32 -13.41 8.37
CA MET A 110 -11.22 -14.06 7.43
C MET A 110 -10.91 -15.56 7.28
N THR A 111 -11.92 -16.37 6.97
CA THR A 111 -11.75 -17.79 6.66
C THR A 111 -12.73 -18.26 5.57
N PRO A 112 -12.25 -18.94 4.50
CA PRO A 112 -10.85 -19.00 4.08
C PRO A 112 -10.31 -17.61 3.71
N ASN A 113 -8.98 -17.46 3.58
CA ASN A 113 -8.34 -16.16 3.30
C ASN A 113 -7.51 -16.19 2.01
N ASP A 114 -8.06 -16.79 0.95
CA ASP A 114 -7.38 -16.95 -0.33
C ASP A 114 -7.13 -15.60 -1.03
N ASN A 115 -7.99 -14.60 -0.79
CA ASN A 115 -7.82 -13.22 -1.27
C ASN A 115 -6.43 -12.64 -0.90
N ARG A 116 -5.91 -12.95 0.29
CA ARG A 116 -4.58 -12.50 0.70
C ARG A 116 -3.47 -13.14 -0.14
N ILE A 117 -3.60 -14.42 -0.43
CA ILE A 117 -2.63 -15.17 -1.22
C ILE A 117 -2.63 -14.66 -2.67
N GLU A 118 -3.80 -14.42 -3.24
CA GLU A 118 -3.96 -13.83 -4.58
C GLU A 118 -3.35 -12.41 -4.66
N LEU A 119 -3.61 -11.56 -3.66
CA LEU A 119 -3.02 -10.23 -3.58
C LEU A 119 -1.50 -10.29 -3.47
N LEU A 120 -0.97 -11.12 -2.56
CA LEU A 120 0.47 -11.28 -2.40
C LEU A 120 1.13 -11.76 -3.69
N GLY A 121 0.52 -12.70 -4.42
CA GLY A 121 0.98 -13.14 -5.73
C GLY A 121 1.13 -11.98 -6.71
N ARG A 122 0.07 -11.18 -6.90
CA ARG A 122 0.10 -10.00 -7.79
C ARG A 122 1.14 -8.94 -7.39
N MET A 123 1.48 -8.85 -6.11
CA MET A 123 2.43 -7.84 -5.62
C MET A 123 3.90 -8.26 -5.74
N ILE A 124 4.19 -9.56 -5.83
CA ILE A 124 5.56 -10.09 -5.92
C ILE A 124 5.96 -10.50 -7.34
N ASP A 125 5.00 -10.62 -8.26
CA ASP A 125 5.22 -10.82 -9.70
C ASP A 125 5.97 -9.63 -10.35
#